data_AF-A0A2I0QNJ7-F1
#
_entry.id   AF-A0A2I0QNJ7-F1
#
_cell.length_a   1.000
_cell.length_b   1.000
_cell.length_c   1.000
_cell.angle_alpha   90.00
_cell.angle_beta   90.00
_cell.angle_gamma   90.00
#
_symmetry.space_group_name_H-M   'P 1'
#
loop_
_entity.id
_entity.type
_entity.pdbx_description
1 polymer ?
#
loop_
_entity_poly.entity_id
_entity_poly.type
_entity_poly.pdbx_seq_one_letter_code
_entity_poly.pdbx_strand_id
1 'polypeptide(L)'
;MPDFTIKKYWKVCSAIKENYETLTFEEYLTKSKNKFIILRHDVDRMPENALKIAEIEHESGIKSTYYFRTNKSVFKQEIIKGIASLGHEIGYHYECMDKAAGNPEKAIKIFEDELNKFRKICDVKTICMHGNPLTKYDNWDLWKSSDFKKFEILGEAYLSLGNDIAYFSDTGRN
;
A
#
# COMPACT_ATOMS: atom_id res chain seq x y z
N MET A 1 5.17 -13.00 25.35
CA MET A 1 5.89 -13.46 24.14
C MET A 1 5.60 -12.43 23.06
N PRO A 2 6.58 -11.85 22.35
CA PRO A 2 6.29 -10.78 21.38
C PRO A 2 5.33 -11.29 20.28
N ASP A 3 4.34 -10.47 19.92
CA ASP A 3 3.27 -10.84 18.98
C ASP A 3 3.64 -10.67 17.51
N PHE A 4 4.68 -9.87 17.21
CA PHE A 4 5.15 -9.61 15.86
C PHE A 4 6.53 -10.24 15.64
N THR A 5 6.55 -11.50 15.21
CA THR A 5 7.80 -12.24 14.89
C THR A 5 7.65 -12.92 13.54
N ILE A 6 8.76 -13.12 12.83
CA ILE A 6 8.79 -13.88 11.56
C ILE A 6 8.13 -15.25 11.73
N LYS A 7 8.41 -15.96 12.83
CA LYS A 7 7.81 -17.27 13.12
C LYS A 7 6.29 -17.22 13.25
N LYS A 8 5.73 -16.18 13.87
CA LYS A 8 4.26 -16.00 13.97
C LYS A 8 3.68 -15.60 12.61
N TYR A 9 4.38 -14.77 11.86
CA TYR A 9 3.94 -14.34 10.53
C TYR A 9 3.85 -15.50 9.54
N TRP A 10 4.80 -16.45 9.57
CA TRP A 10 4.69 -17.71 8.82
C TRP A 10 3.39 -18.47 9.12
N LYS A 11 2.97 -18.53 10.40
CA LYS A 11 1.69 -19.17 10.77
C LYS A 11 0.49 -18.44 10.18
N VAL A 12 0.53 -17.11 10.11
CA VAL A 12 -0.51 -16.31 9.45
C VAL A 12 -0.56 -16.65 7.96
N CYS A 13 0.59 -16.67 7.29
CA CYS A 13 0.67 -17.04 5.86
C CYS A 13 0.12 -18.45 5.60
N SER A 14 0.51 -19.44 6.43
CA SER A 14 -0.03 -20.80 6.33
C SER A 14 -1.55 -20.84 6.50
N ALA A 15 -2.09 -20.16 7.52
CA ALA A 15 -3.53 -20.13 7.77
C ALA A 15 -4.30 -19.45 6.63
N ILE A 16 -3.76 -18.39 6.04
CA ILE A 16 -4.36 -17.72 4.88
C ILE A 16 -4.39 -18.67 3.70
N LYS A 17 -3.25 -19.26 3.34
CA LYS A 17 -3.12 -20.17 2.19
C LYS A 17 -4.07 -21.36 2.24
N GLU A 18 -4.29 -21.91 3.44
CA GLU A 18 -5.19 -23.05 3.63
C GLU A 18 -6.68 -22.69 3.46
N ASN A 19 -7.06 -21.42 3.60
CA ASN A 19 -8.46 -21.03 3.76
C ASN A 19 -8.98 -19.98 2.77
N TYR A 20 -8.08 -19.24 2.10
CA TYR A 20 -8.39 -18.08 1.26
C TYR A 20 -7.45 -17.98 0.05
N GLU A 21 -7.96 -17.46 -1.06
CA GLU A 21 -7.10 -16.90 -2.11
C GLU A 21 -6.58 -15.52 -1.67
N THR A 22 -5.41 -15.14 -2.17
CA THR A 22 -4.86 -13.80 -1.94
C THR A 22 -4.94 -12.96 -3.20
N LEU A 23 -5.32 -11.70 -3.03
CA LEU A 23 -5.38 -10.72 -4.10
C LEU A 23 -4.51 -9.52 -3.72
N THR A 24 -3.84 -8.96 -4.70
CA THR A 24 -3.38 -7.58 -4.57
C THR A 24 -4.57 -6.62 -4.64
N PHE A 25 -4.38 -5.35 -4.26
CA PHE A 25 -5.46 -4.37 -4.30
C PHE A 25 -5.93 -4.08 -5.73
N GLU A 26 -5.00 -4.01 -6.69
CA GLU A 26 -5.31 -3.94 -8.12
C GLU A 26 -6.15 -5.14 -8.58
N GLU A 27 -5.79 -6.35 -8.16
CA GLU A 27 -6.54 -7.56 -8.52
C GLU A 27 -7.95 -7.54 -7.93
N TYR A 28 -8.11 -7.02 -6.70
CA TYR A 28 -9.42 -6.81 -6.09
C TYR A 28 -10.30 -5.86 -6.92
N LEU A 29 -9.74 -4.76 -7.44
CA LEU A 29 -10.49 -3.78 -8.22
C LEU A 29 -10.87 -4.28 -9.62
N THR A 30 -10.16 -5.30 -10.14
CA THR A 30 -10.27 -5.72 -11.55
C THR A 30 -10.83 -7.13 -11.75
N LYS A 31 -10.81 -7.97 -10.71
CA LYS A 31 -11.25 -9.37 -10.77
C LYS A 31 -12.42 -9.61 -9.82
N SER A 32 -13.35 -10.45 -10.24
CA SER A 32 -14.40 -10.95 -9.35
C SER A 32 -13.93 -12.23 -8.65
N LYS A 33 -13.97 -12.25 -7.32
CA LYS A 33 -13.58 -13.38 -6.47
C LYS A 33 -14.54 -13.50 -5.28
N ASN A 34 -14.88 -14.73 -4.91
CA ASN A 34 -15.87 -14.97 -3.86
C ASN A 34 -15.29 -14.91 -2.44
N LYS A 35 -14.14 -15.55 -2.19
CA LYS A 35 -13.54 -15.65 -0.86
C LYS A 35 -12.05 -15.40 -0.95
N PHE A 36 -11.63 -14.21 -0.51
CA PHE A 36 -10.26 -13.74 -0.64
C PHE A 36 -9.81 -13.00 0.61
N ILE A 37 -8.49 -12.81 0.71
CA ILE A 37 -7.84 -11.88 1.63
C ILE A 37 -6.98 -10.93 0.81
N ILE A 38 -7.00 -9.65 1.19
CA ILE A 38 -6.05 -8.66 0.71
C ILE A 38 -5.06 -8.42 1.84
N LEU A 39 -3.78 -8.69 1.58
CA LEU A 39 -2.70 -8.28 2.48
C LEU A 39 -2.12 -6.97 1.96
N ARG A 40 -2.20 -5.95 2.81
CA ARG A 40 -1.69 -4.61 2.55
C ARG A 40 -0.64 -4.27 3.59
N HIS A 41 0.48 -3.72 3.12
CA HIS A 41 1.59 -3.27 3.97
C HIS A 41 1.89 -1.80 3.69
N ASP A 42 1.88 -0.97 4.73
CA ASP A 42 2.41 0.39 4.67
C ASP A 42 3.90 0.37 5.00
N VAL A 43 4.74 0.75 4.03
CA VAL A 43 6.19 0.76 4.20
C VAL A 43 6.63 2.14 4.67
N ASP A 44 6.60 2.36 5.99
CA ASP A 44 6.81 3.70 6.57
C ASP A 44 8.23 4.04 6.99
N ARG A 45 9.05 3.04 7.35
CA ARG A 45 10.37 3.28 7.98
C ARG A 45 11.48 2.34 7.55
N MET A 46 11.25 1.02 7.61
CA MET A 46 12.29 -0.01 7.42
C MET A 46 11.99 -0.85 6.17
N PRO A 47 12.29 -0.36 4.97
CA PRO A 47 11.97 -1.05 3.72
C PRO A 47 12.64 -2.43 3.61
N GLU A 48 13.78 -2.65 4.27
CA GLU A 48 14.48 -3.94 4.29
C GLU A 48 13.64 -5.03 5.00
N ASN A 49 12.84 -4.64 5.99
CA ASN A 49 11.91 -5.57 6.64
C ASN A 49 10.73 -5.88 5.72
N ALA A 50 10.23 -4.89 4.97
CA ALA A 50 9.18 -5.12 3.97
C ALA A 50 9.62 -6.14 2.91
N LEU A 51 10.87 -6.06 2.45
CA LEU A 51 11.44 -7.05 1.53
C LEU A 51 11.44 -8.46 2.12
N LYS A 52 11.89 -8.64 3.37
CA LYS A 52 11.88 -9.95 4.05
C LYS A 52 10.47 -10.52 4.20
N ILE A 53 9.49 -9.66 4.47
CA ILE A 53 8.09 -10.07 4.55
C ILE A 53 7.59 -10.49 3.16
N ALA A 54 7.92 -9.75 2.11
CA ALA A 54 7.56 -10.10 0.74
C ALA A 54 8.18 -11.44 0.31
N GLU A 55 9.43 -11.71 0.67
CA GLU A 55 10.07 -13.01 0.42
C GLU A 55 9.29 -14.16 1.09
N ILE A 56 8.89 -13.99 2.35
CA ILE A 56 8.08 -14.99 3.08
C ILE A 56 6.71 -15.22 2.43
N GLU A 57 6.03 -14.14 2.04
CA GLU A 57 4.74 -14.21 1.35
C GLU A 57 4.88 -14.91 0.00
N HIS A 58 5.90 -14.55 -0.79
CA HIS A 58 6.20 -15.19 -2.06
C HIS A 58 6.46 -16.69 -1.90
N GLU A 59 7.32 -17.08 -0.95
CA GLU A 59 7.59 -18.49 -0.64
C GLU A 59 6.31 -19.22 -0.17
N SER A 60 5.39 -18.50 0.46
CA SER A 60 4.08 -19.02 0.84
C SER A 60 3.09 -19.10 -0.33
N GLY A 61 3.40 -18.54 -1.50
CA GLY A 61 2.50 -18.43 -2.65
C GLY A 61 1.42 -17.36 -2.47
N ILE A 62 1.70 -16.34 -1.67
CA ILE A 62 0.82 -15.21 -1.36
C ILE A 62 1.23 -14.01 -2.19
N LYS A 63 0.23 -13.27 -2.69
CA LYS A 63 0.42 -11.96 -3.28
C LYS A 63 -0.18 -10.88 -2.39
N SER A 64 0.52 -9.76 -2.29
CA SER A 64 0.21 -8.67 -1.38
C SER A 64 0.50 -7.33 -2.04
N THR A 65 0.05 -6.26 -1.39
CA THR A 65 0.24 -4.89 -1.85
C THR A 65 1.10 -4.10 -0.87
N TYR A 66 2.17 -3.47 -1.37
CA TYR A 66 3.10 -2.68 -0.57
C TYR A 66 3.02 -1.21 -0.97
N TYR A 67 2.52 -0.37 -0.08
CA TYR A 67 2.45 1.08 -0.29
C TYR A 67 3.70 1.74 0.27
N PHE A 68 4.50 2.36 -0.61
CA PHE A 68 5.75 3.02 -0.24
C PHE A 68 5.58 4.53 -0.14
N ARG A 69 6.23 5.14 0.84
CA ARG A 69 6.46 6.59 0.87
C ARG A 69 7.65 6.98 0.00
N THR A 70 7.71 8.23 -0.42
CA THR A 70 8.81 8.79 -1.24
C THR A 70 9.97 9.39 -0.45
N ASN A 71 9.93 9.34 0.88
CA ASN A 71 11.01 9.85 1.70
C ASN A 71 12.29 9.01 1.52
N LYS A 72 13.47 9.63 1.67
CA LYS A 72 14.77 9.02 1.34
C LYS A 72 15.10 7.74 2.13
N SER A 73 14.60 7.60 3.35
CA SER A 73 14.81 6.41 4.18
C SER A 73 14.02 5.20 3.68
N VAL A 74 12.84 5.43 3.09
CA VAL A 74 11.92 4.38 2.63
C VAL A 74 12.06 4.09 1.14
N PHE A 75 12.19 5.13 0.32
CA PHE A 75 12.14 5.02 -1.13
C PHE A 75 13.45 4.49 -1.72
N LYS A 76 13.61 3.17 -1.61
CA LYS A 76 14.77 2.37 -2.04
C LYS A 76 14.41 1.63 -3.32
N GLN A 77 14.96 2.07 -4.45
CA GLN A 77 14.55 1.57 -5.77
C GLN A 77 14.80 0.07 -5.92
N GLU A 78 15.94 -0.39 -5.40
CA GLU A 78 16.36 -1.79 -5.36
C GLU A 78 15.38 -2.66 -4.57
N ILE A 79 14.87 -2.17 -3.44
CA ILE A 79 13.88 -2.90 -2.63
C ILE A 79 12.52 -2.90 -3.33
N ILE A 80 12.07 -1.76 -3.85
CA ILE A 80 10.80 -1.66 -4.59
C ILE A 80 10.81 -2.63 -5.78
N LYS A 81 11.90 -2.66 -6.56
CA LYS A 81 12.06 -3.61 -7.68
C LYS A 81 12.11 -5.05 -7.19
N GLY A 82 12.80 -5.33 -6.08
CA GLY A 82 12.85 -6.66 -5.48
C GLY A 82 11.46 -7.19 -5.14
N ILE A 83 10.67 -6.41 -4.39
CA ILE A 83 9.29 -6.78 -4.01
C ILE A 83 8.40 -6.95 -5.26
N ALA A 84 8.48 -6.03 -6.22
CA ALA A 84 7.74 -6.16 -7.48
C ALA A 84 8.12 -7.44 -8.26
N SER A 85 9.41 -7.80 -8.30
CA SER A 85 9.88 -8.99 -9.00
C SER A 85 9.43 -10.32 -8.38
N LEU A 86 9.07 -10.29 -7.09
CA LEU A 86 8.44 -11.41 -6.38
C LEU A 86 6.93 -11.54 -6.71
N GLY A 87 6.37 -10.63 -7.51
CA GLY A 87 4.97 -10.68 -7.97
C GLY A 87 3.97 -9.97 -7.05
N HIS A 88 4.46 -9.17 -6.10
CA HIS A 88 3.63 -8.28 -5.28
C HIS A 88 3.33 -6.97 -6.01
N GLU A 89 2.23 -6.34 -5.64
CA GLU A 89 1.88 -5.01 -6.12
C GLU A 89 2.64 -3.93 -5.35
N ILE A 90 3.14 -2.93 -6.07
CA ILE A 90 3.68 -1.71 -5.48
C ILE A 90 2.66 -0.59 -5.65
N GLY A 91 2.31 0.04 -4.54
CA GLY A 91 1.46 1.23 -4.50
C GLY A 91 2.20 2.45 -3.96
N TYR A 92 1.62 3.63 -4.20
CA TYR A 92 2.14 4.88 -3.65
C TYR A 92 1.43 5.25 -2.33
N HIS A 93 2.18 5.30 -1.24
CA HIS A 93 1.73 5.81 0.06
C HIS A 93 1.92 7.33 0.14
N TYR A 94 0.88 8.09 -0.18
CA TYR A 94 1.00 9.54 -0.38
C TYR A 94 0.77 10.34 0.89
N GLU A 95 1.53 11.43 1.05
CA GLU A 95 1.47 12.37 2.18
C GLU A 95 1.52 13.83 1.67
N CYS A 96 0.85 14.09 0.56
CA CYS A 96 0.98 15.32 -0.21
C CYS A 96 0.36 16.54 0.48
N MET A 97 -0.73 16.37 1.23
CA MET A 97 -1.36 17.46 1.98
C MET A 97 -0.47 17.92 3.13
N ASP A 98 0.23 16.99 3.80
CA ASP A 98 1.24 17.31 4.81
C ASP A 98 2.37 18.14 4.19
N LYS A 99 2.95 17.67 3.09
CA LYS A 99 4.06 18.33 2.37
C LYS A 99 3.66 19.69 1.80
N ALA A 100 2.39 19.86 1.46
CA ALA A 100 1.84 21.10 0.93
C ALA A 100 1.32 22.05 2.01
N ALA A 101 1.38 21.68 3.29
CA ALA A 101 0.79 22.44 4.40
C ALA A 101 -0.70 22.76 4.15
N GLY A 102 -1.45 21.78 3.67
CA GLY A 102 -2.89 21.89 3.42
C GLY A 102 -3.29 22.61 2.13
N ASN A 103 -2.35 23.00 1.26
CA ASN A 103 -2.68 23.61 -0.03
C ASN A 103 -2.93 22.53 -1.11
N PRO A 104 -4.17 22.36 -1.62
CA PRO A 104 -4.49 21.28 -2.57
C PRO A 104 -3.81 21.43 -3.93
N GLU A 105 -3.67 22.65 -4.46
CA GLU A 105 -3.02 22.91 -5.75
C GLU A 105 -1.52 22.57 -5.73
N LYS A 106 -0.87 22.79 -4.59
CA LYS A 106 0.51 22.37 -4.38
C LYS A 106 0.59 20.86 -4.13
N ALA A 107 -0.34 20.31 -3.35
CA ALA A 107 -0.37 18.88 -3.03
C ALA A 107 -0.52 18.02 -4.28
N ILE A 108 -1.38 18.40 -5.23
CA ILE A 108 -1.58 17.62 -6.45
C ILE A 108 -0.35 17.59 -7.36
N LYS A 109 0.41 18.71 -7.42
CA LYS A 109 1.69 18.76 -8.14
C LYS A 109 2.73 17.85 -7.48
N ILE A 110 2.80 17.85 -6.14
CA ILE A 110 3.67 16.94 -5.39
C ILE A 110 3.28 15.49 -5.65
N PHE A 111 1.98 15.17 -5.65
CA PHE A 111 1.47 13.84 -5.94
C PHE A 111 1.92 13.36 -7.33
N GLU A 112 1.73 14.18 -8.35
CA GLU A 112 2.13 13.86 -9.73
C GLU A 112 3.65 13.65 -9.85
N ASP A 113 4.45 14.56 -9.31
CA ASP A 113 5.92 14.46 -9.32
C ASP A 113 6.41 13.19 -8.62
N GLU A 114 5.77 12.80 -7.53
CA GLU A 114 6.13 11.62 -6.75
C GLU A 114 5.66 10.32 -7.39
N LEU A 115 4.44 10.28 -7.93
CA LEU A 115 3.96 9.16 -8.74
C LEU A 115 4.86 8.94 -9.97
N ASN A 116 5.32 10.02 -10.60
CA ASN A 116 6.28 9.94 -11.71
C ASN A 116 7.65 9.38 -11.29
N LYS A 117 8.05 9.47 -10.02
CA LYS A 117 9.25 8.78 -9.51
C LYS A 117 9.01 7.28 -9.40
N PHE A 118 7.84 6.86 -8.92
CA PHE A 118 7.46 5.45 -8.90
C PHE A 118 7.41 4.85 -10.29
N ARG A 119 6.79 5.54 -11.25
CA ARG A 119 6.63 5.05 -12.64
C ARG A 119 7.92 4.90 -13.42
N LYS A 120 9.03 5.48 -12.94
CA LYS A 120 10.38 5.22 -13.47
C LYS A 120 10.95 3.87 -13.00
N ILE A 121 10.31 3.22 -12.01
CA ILE A 121 10.80 2.02 -11.32
C ILE A 121 9.87 0.84 -11.61
N CYS A 122 8.57 1.02 -11.45
CA CYS A 122 7.53 -0.01 -11.65
C CYS A 122 6.20 0.64 -12.03
N ASP A 123 5.26 -0.17 -12.50
CA ASP A 123 3.88 0.29 -12.69
C ASP A 123 3.22 0.51 -11.33
N VAL A 124 2.39 1.55 -11.23
CA VAL A 124 1.63 1.89 -10.02
C VAL A 124 0.20 2.18 -10.45
N LYS A 125 -0.71 1.31 -10.01
CA LYS A 125 -2.15 1.36 -10.31
C LYS A 125 -3.00 1.73 -9.11
N THR A 126 -2.48 1.59 -7.89
CA THR A 126 -3.21 1.89 -6.67
C THR A 126 -2.38 2.78 -5.76
N ILE A 127 -3.08 3.51 -4.90
CA ILE A 127 -2.49 4.46 -3.96
C ILE A 127 -3.14 4.31 -2.59
N CYS A 128 -2.46 4.79 -1.56
CA CYS A 128 -3.02 4.79 -0.21
C CYS A 128 -2.56 6.02 0.57
N MET A 129 -3.47 6.73 1.24
CA MET A 129 -3.10 7.86 2.08
C MET A 129 -2.25 7.41 3.26
N HIS A 130 -1.18 8.14 3.52
CA HIS A 130 -0.45 8.05 4.77
C HIS A 130 -1.16 8.90 5.83
N GLY A 131 -1.57 8.27 6.93
CA GLY A 131 -2.15 8.97 8.06
C GLY A 131 -1.05 9.54 8.96
N ASN A 132 -0.97 10.87 9.07
CA ASN A 132 0.02 11.52 9.91
C ASN A 132 -0.62 12.20 11.13
N PRO A 133 -0.58 11.60 12.34
CA PRO A 133 -1.18 12.18 13.53
C PRO A 133 -0.46 13.44 14.04
N LEU A 134 0.70 13.78 13.49
CA LEU A 134 1.48 14.95 13.87
C LEU A 134 1.08 16.22 13.11
N THR A 135 0.18 16.10 12.13
CA THR A 135 -0.36 17.26 11.41
C THR A 135 -1.88 17.29 11.52
N LYS A 136 -2.45 18.47 11.27
CA LYS A 136 -3.90 18.67 11.19
C LYS A 136 -4.47 18.40 9.79
N TYR A 137 -3.62 18.07 8.82
CA TYR A 137 -4.01 17.92 7.43
C TYR A 137 -4.34 16.46 7.16
N ASP A 138 -5.50 16.22 6.56
CA ASP A 138 -5.89 14.90 6.11
C ASP A 138 -5.46 14.71 4.65
N ASN A 139 -4.73 13.64 4.35
CA ASN A 139 -4.33 13.36 2.97
C ASN A 139 -5.51 12.96 2.07
N TRP A 140 -6.64 12.49 2.63
CA TRP A 140 -7.86 12.31 1.85
C TRP A 140 -8.38 13.62 1.25
N ASP A 141 -8.08 14.77 1.87
CA ASP A 141 -8.53 16.07 1.36
C ASP A 141 -8.00 16.39 -0.04
N LEU A 142 -6.90 15.74 -0.46
CA LEU A 142 -6.39 15.85 -1.82
C LEU A 142 -7.47 15.53 -2.87
N TRP A 143 -8.28 14.51 -2.61
CA TRP A 143 -9.29 14.02 -3.55
C TRP A 143 -10.63 14.76 -3.45
N LYS A 144 -10.79 15.71 -2.54
CA LYS A 144 -11.96 16.62 -2.52
C LYS A 144 -11.95 17.60 -3.70
N SER A 145 -10.77 17.85 -4.27
CA SER A 145 -10.56 18.84 -5.34
C SER A 145 -9.97 18.24 -6.61
N SER A 146 -9.65 16.94 -6.62
CA SER A 146 -9.02 16.23 -7.73
C SER A 146 -9.50 14.79 -7.79
N ASP A 147 -9.32 14.14 -8.94
CA ASP A 147 -9.68 12.74 -9.14
C ASP A 147 -8.40 11.96 -9.48
N PHE A 148 -8.07 10.95 -8.68
CA PHE A 148 -6.88 10.12 -8.89
C PHE A 148 -6.92 9.37 -10.23
N LYS A 149 -8.11 9.16 -10.81
CA LYS A 149 -8.25 8.54 -12.14
C LYS A 149 -7.60 9.36 -13.25
N LYS A 150 -7.45 10.69 -13.08
CA LYS A 150 -6.70 11.54 -14.02
C LYS A 150 -5.24 11.15 -14.15
N PHE A 151 -4.71 10.44 -13.15
CA PHE A 151 -3.35 9.94 -13.12
C PHE A 151 -3.28 8.46 -13.47
N GLU A 152 -4.32 7.86 -14.08
CA GLU A 152 -4.36 6.43 -14.41
C GLU A 152 -4.24 5.51 -13.17
N ILE A 153 -4.70 6.00 -12.02
CA ILE A 153 -4.85 5.22 -10.80
C ILE A 153 -6.25 4.60 -10.78
N LEU A 154 -6.29 3.28 -10.57
CA LEU A 154 -7.53 2.48 -10.51
C LEU A 154 -8.29 2.70 -9.21
N GLY A 155 -7.57 2.85 -8.09
CA GLY A 155 -8.19 3.05 -6.79
C GLY A 155 -7.26 3.53 -5.69
N GLU A 156 -7.89 4.11 -4.67
CA GLU A 156 -7.30 4.51 -3.40
C GLU A 156 -7.74 3.50 -2.34
N ALA A 157 -6.81 2.97 -1.54
CA ALA A 157 -7.02 1.78 -0.71
C ALA A 157 -8.19 1.87 0.28
N TYR A 158 -8.53 3.07 0.75
CA TYR A 158 -9.67 3.29 1.62
C TYR A 158 -10.91 3.73 0.83
N LEU A 159 -10.77 4.68 -0.09
CA LEU A 159 -11.93 5.23 -0.84
C LEU A 159 -12.53 4.24 -1.84
N SER A 160 -11.76 3.24 -2.26
CA SER A 160 -12.17 2.24 -3.27
C SER A 160 -12.51 0.88 -2.65
N LEU A 161 -12.45 0.75 -1.32
CA LEU A 161 -12.82 -0.48 -0.62
C LEU A 161 -14.36 -0.57 -0.50
N GLY A 162 -14.91 -1.75 -0.81
CA GLY A 162 -16.33 -2.05 -0.63
C GLY A 162 -16.74 -2.16 0.84
N ASN A 163 -17.99 -1.80 1.14
CA ASN A 163 -18.57 -1.88 2.49
C ASN A 163 -18.75 -3.31 3.02
N ASP A 164 -18.66 -4.31 2.15
CA ASP A 164 -18.77 -5.73 2.44
C ASP A 164 -17.43 -6.38 2.83
N ILE A 165 -16.35 -5.60 2.86
CA ILE A 165 -15.03 -6.09 3.24
C ILE A 165 -14.76 -5.83 4.72
N ALA A 166 -14.47 -6.90 5.46
CA ALA A 166 -13.98 -6.79 6.83
C ALA A 166 -12.53 -6.27 6.85
N TYR A 167 -12.30 -5.19 7.59
CA TYR A 167 -10.98 -4.58 7.76
C TYR A 167 -10.38 -4.93 9.12
N PHE A 168 -9.09 -5.29 9.12
CA PHE A 168 -8.32 -5.56 10.34
C PHE A 168 -6.98 -4.84 10.25
N SER A 169 -6.59 -4.14 11.32
CA SER A 169 -5.30 -3.47 11.43
C SER A 169 -4.59 -3.85 12.72
N ASP A 170 -3.27 -3.94 12.66
CA ASP A 170 -2.37 -4.09 13.81
C ASP A 170 -2.34 -2.83 14.69
N THR A 171 -2.86 -1.70 14.21
CA THR A 171 -3.01 -0.46 15.00
C THR A 171 -4.24 -0.45 15.91
N GLY A 172 -5.10 -1.47 15.82
CA GLY A 172 -6.27 -1.63 16.68
C GLY A 172 -7.41 -0.63 16.44
N ARG A 173 -7.39 0.07 15.30
CA ARG A 173 -8.46 0.99 14.87
C ARG A 173 -9.30 0.29 13.80
N ASN A 174 -10.55 -0.01 14.13
CA ASN A 174 -11.58 -0.49 13.20
C ASN A 174 -12.70 0.55 13.14
#